data_AF-A0A084AF53-F1
#
_entry.id   AF-A0A084AF53-F1
#
_cell.length_a   1.000
_cell.length_b   1.000
_cell.length_c   1.000
_cell.angle_alpha   90.00
_cell.angle_beta   90.00
_cell.angle_gamma   90.00
#
_symmetry.space_group_name_H-M   'P 1'
#
loop_
_entity.id
_entity.type
_entity.pdbx_description
1 polymer ?
#
loop_
_entity_poly.entity_id
_entity_poly.type
_entity_poly.pdbx_seq_one_letter_code
_entity_poly.pdbx_strand_id
1 'polypeptide(L)'
;MFFNKAILLAFVSALAVQAMPTEDLQATTTNELPEGIITLQTEQMPDGATITIYGVAPGSVSEIPPALERRQQCGTSTNFCEAVHVPAGGPCEELVNSTRDRPSSLLPAGSTSICRDHNGSLCCISWNAPLSNLRQGSLTNAAQITLNRCVLNQASSGRVTNVELQGNCVVQCLSNRRTGCA
;
A
#
# COMPACT_ATOMS: atom_id res chain seq x y z
N MET A 1 55.98 52.74 -41.50
CA MET A 1 54.64 53.31 -41.29
C MET A 1 54.01 52.51 -40.15
N PHE A 2 54.07 52.91 -38.88
CA PHE A 2 53.49 54.08 -38.20
C PHE A 2 51.94 54.16 -38.29
N PHE A 3 51.31 54.10 -37.11
CA PHE A 3 49.94 54.49 -36.74
C PHE A 3 48.79 53.58 -37.23
N ASN A 4 47.69 53.34 -36.53
CA ASN A 4 47.18 53.84 -35.25
C ASN A 4 46.04 52.93 -34.74
N LYS A 5 45.91 52.90 -33.42
CA LYS A 5 44.73 52.70 -32.55
C LYS A 5 43.36 52.40 -33.22
N ALA A 6 42.70 51.34 -32.73
CA ALA A 6 41.30 51.41 -32.31
C ALA A 6 41.04 50.39 -31.18
N ILE A 7 40.75 50.93 -30.01
CA ILE A 7 40.28 50.22 -28.81
C ILE A 7 38.78 50.00 -28.99
N LEU A 8 38.31 48.77 -28.84
CA LEU A 8 36.90 48.45 -28.63
C LEU A 8 36.78 47.50 -27.44
N LEU A 9 36.43 48.07 -26.29
CA LEU A 9 35.97 47.32 -25.12
C LEU A 9 34.55 46.81 -25.42
N ALA A 10 34.40 45.49 -25.52
CA ALA A 10 33.11 44.84 -25.47
C ALA A 10 32.87 44.31 -24.05
N PHE A 11 31.90 44.90 -23.35
CA PHE A 11 31.34 44.35 -22.11
C PHE A 11 30.61 43.04 -22.45
N VAL A 12 31.18 41.90 -22.08
CA VAL A 12 30.45 40.63 -22.07
C VAL A 12 29.76 40.50 -20.73
N SER A 13 28.44 40.68 -20.75
CA SER A 13 27.54 40.50 -19.63
C SER A 13 27.64 39.07 -19.10
N ALA A 14 28.06 38.92 -17.84
CA ALA A 14 28.00 37.64 -17.14
C ALA A 14 26.54 37.28 -16.86
N LEU A 15 25.98 36.36 -17.66
CA LEU A 15 24.78 35.62 -17.31
C LEU A 15 25.17 34.61 -16.23
N ALA A 16 24.98 34.98 -14.97
CA ALA A 16 24.95 34.01 -13.88
C ALA A 16 23.70 33.15 -14.06
N VAL A 17 23.84 32.03 -14.78
CA VAL A 17 22.90 30.92 -14.69
C VAL A 17 23.04 30.39 -13.27
N GLN A 18 22.19 30.86 -12.37
CA GLN A 18 21.95 30.15 -11.14
C GLN A 18 21.23 28.87 -11.55
N ALA A 19 21.96 27.76 -11.62
CA ALA A 19 21.36 26.46 -11.55
C ALA A 19 20.60 26.42 -10.22
N MET A 20 19.29 26.64 -10.29
CA MET A 20 18.42 26.34 -9.18
C MET A 20 18.71 24.88 -8.82
N PRO A 21 18.88 24.53 -7.54
CA PRO A 21 18.85 23.13 -7.17
C PRO A 21 17.49 22.64 -7.67
N THR A 22 17.50 21.78 -8.69
CA THR A 22 16.42 20.86 -8.88
C THR A 22 16.38 20.09 -7.57
N GLU A 23 15.48 20.50 -6.67
CA GLU A 23 14.78 19.54 -5.83
C GLU A 23 14.25 18.53 -6.84
N ASP A 24 15.08 17.52 -7.06
CA ASP A 24 14.70 16.25 -7.61
C ASP A 24 13.51 15.85 -6.74
N LEU A 25 12.31 16.13 -7.25
CA LEU A 25 11.11 15.42 -6.86
C LEU A 25 11.32 14.01 -7.40
N GLN A 26 12.28 13.30 -6.80
CA GLN A 26 12.32 11.86 -6.79
C GLN A 26 11.00 11.47 -6.13
N ALA A 27 9.99 11.27 -6.97
CA ALA A 27 8.99 10.28 -6.73
C ALA A 27 9.77 8.97 -6.57
N THR A 28 10.28 8.77 -5.36
CA THR A 28 11.05 7.61 -4.98
C THR A 28 10.08 6.44 -5.06
N THR A 29 10.07 5.79 -6.21
CA THR A 29 9.52 4.46 -6.44
C THR A 29 10.38 3.42 -5.73
N THR A 30 10.77 3.67 -4.48
CA THR A 30 11.43 2.66 -3.67
C THR A 30 10.38 1.64 -3.27
N ASN A 31 10.48 0.49 -3.91
CA ASN A 31 9.99 -0.80 -3.44
C ASN A 31 10.58 -1.20 -2.07
N GLU A 32 11.28 -0.32 -1.36
CA GLU A 32 11.75 -0.54 0.01
C GLU A 32 10.57 -0.55 0.98
N LEU A 33 10.50 -1.62 1.77
CA LEU A 33 9.51 -1.75 2.84
C LEU A 33 9.76 -0.65 3.88
N PRO A 34 8.71 -0.03 4.45
CA PRO A 34 8.89 0.85 5.58
C PRO A 34 9.64 0.15 6.72
N GLU A 35 10.39 0.94 7.49
CA GLU A 35 11.19 0.41 8.60
C GLU A 35 10.30 -0.44 9.54
N GLY A 36 10.75 -1.66 9.83
CA GLY A 36 10.01 -2.62 10.66
C GLY A 36 8.97 -3.49 9.95
N ILE A 37 8.68 -3.25 8.66
CA ILE A 37 7.86 -4.15 7.85
C ILE A 37 8.76 -5.14 7.08
N ILE A 38 8.45 -6.43 7.17
CA ILE A 38 9.15 -7.52 6.51
C ILE A 38 8.19 -8.35 5.65
N THR A 39 8.74 -9.10 4.71
CA THR A 39 8.01 -10.17 4.01
C THR A 39 7.88 -11.37 4.95
N LEU A 40 6.64 -11.75 5.26
CA LEU A 40 6.35 -12.90 6.13
C LEU A 40 6.17 -14.19 5.32
N GLN A 41 5.56 -14.08 4.14
CA GLN A 41 5.29 -15.22 3.28
C GLN A 41 5.13 -14.76 1.83
N THR A 42 5.59 -15.59 0.90
CA THR A 42 5.39 -15.41 -0.54
C THR A 42 4.92 -16.72 -1.15
N GLU A 43 3.92 -16.65 -2.03
CA GLU A 43 3.36 -17.77 -2.76
C GLU A 43 3.28 -17.43 -4.25
N GLN A 44 3.77 -18.32 -5.10
CA GLN A 44 3.63 -18.22 -6.55
C GLN A 44 2.30 -18.85 -6.98
N MET A 45 1.57 -18.13 -7.83
CA MET A 45 0.28 -18.57 -8.34
C MET A 45 0.44 -19.20 -9.73
N PRO A 46 -0.44 -20.13 -10.13
CA PRO A 46 -0.35 -20.80 -11.43
C PRO A 46 -0.38 -19.87 -12.65
N ASP A 47 -0.95 -18.67 -12.50
CA ASP A 47 -1.05 -17.65 -13.54
C ASP A 47 0.17 -16.72 -13.61
N GLY A 48 1.23 -17.00 -12.83
CA GLY A 48 2.45 -16.19 -12.78
C GLY A 48 2.36 -14.98 -11.85
N ALA A 49 1.23 -14.77 -11.18
CA ALA A 49 1.12 -13.78 -10.12
C ALA A 49 1.83 -14.24 -8.85
N THR A 50 2.24 -13.28 -8.02
CA THR A 50 2.80 -13.54 -6.70
C THR A 50 1.88 -12.99 -5.62
N ILE A 51 1.51 -13.81 -4.64
CA ILE A 51 0.88 -13.34 -3.40
C ILE A 51 1.98 -13.17 -2.35
N THR A 52 2.10 -11.97 -1.80
CA THR A 52 3.05 -11.66 -0.72
C THR A 52 2.32 -11.11 0.49
N ILE A 53 2.61 -11.66 1.65
CA ILE A 53 2.10 -11.22 2.94
C ILE A 53 3.21 -10.44 3.64
N TYR A 54 2.90 -9.21 4.03
CA TYR A 54 3.81 -8.34 4.77
C TYR A 54 3.30 -8.07 6.17
N GLY A 55 4.22 -7.77 7.08
CA GLY A 55 3.90 -7.44 8.45
C GLY A 55 5.13 -7.15 9.27
N VAL A 56 4.96 -7.16 10.59
CA VAL A 56 6.07 -7.02 11.54
C VAL A 56 6.61 -8.39 11.94
N ALA A 57 7.81 -8.42 12.53
CA ALA A 57 8.36 -9.67 13.07
C ALA A 57 7.37 -10.31 14.08
N PRO A 58 7.17 -11.64 14.05
CA PRO A 58 6.17 -12.31 14.91
C PRO A 58 6.33 -12.04 16.41
N GLY A 59 7.56 -11.82 16.88
CA GLY A 59 7.86 -11.48 18.29
C GLY A 59 7.52 -10.04 18.68
N SER A 60 7.08 -9.21 17.75
CA SER A 60 6.72 -7.80 17.95
C SER A 60 5.21 -7.58 18.10
N VAL A 61 4.41 -8.66 18.06
CA VAL A 61 2.95 -8.60 18.22
C VAL A 61 2.60 -8.88 19.67
N SER A 62 1.93 -7.94 20.35
CA SER A 62 1.37 -8.22 21.67
C SER A 62 0.35 -9.35 21.58
N GLU A 63 0.43 -10.32 22.50
CA GLU A 63 -0.51 -11.43 22.55
C GLU A 63 -1.95 -10.94 22.65
N ILE A 64 -2.81 -11.44 21.77
CA ILE A 64 -4.22 -11.07 21.74
C ILE A 64 -4.90 -11.74 22.95
N PRO A 65 -5.55 -10.98 23.85
CA PRO A 65 -6.26 -11.56 24.99
C PRO A 65 -7.34 -12.55 24.56
N PRO A 66 -7.69 -13.55 25.38
CA PRO A 66 -8.63 -14.62 25.01
C PRO A 66 -10.00 -14.09 24.56
N ALA A 67 -10.69 -14.88 23.73
CA ALA A 67 -11.93 -14.51 23.02
C ALA A 67 -13.08 -13.96 23.90
N LEU A 68 -13.09 -14.29 25.20
CA LEU A 68 -14.10 -13.82 26.15
C LEU A 68 -14.00 -12.30 26.43
N GLU A 69 -12.83 -11.71 26.27
CA GLU A 69 -12.60 -10.26 26.47
C GLU A 69 -12.82 -9.44 25.18
N ARG A 70 -13.02 -10.11 24.04
CA ARG A 70 -12.99 -9.51 22.69
C ARG A 70 -14.33 -9.09 22.10
N ARG A 71 -15.39 -8.96 22.90
CA ARG A 71 -16.65 -8.37 22.39
C ARG A 71 -16.57 -6.85 22.32
N GLN A 72 -15.57 -6.32 21.61
CA GLN A 72 -15.64 -4.95 21.13
C GLN A 72 -16.66 -4.92 19.99
N GLN A 73 -17.77 -4.23 20.22
CA GLN A 73 -18.66 -3.85 19.12
C GLN A 73 -17.94 -2.75 18.35
N CYS A 74 -17.39 -3.10 17.18
CA CYS A 74 -16.88 -2.07 16.27
C CYS A 74 -18.03 -1.16 15.87
N GLY A 75 -17.75 0.14 15.77
CA GLY A 75 -18.74 1.13 15.36
C GLY A 75 -19.24 0.88 13.92
N THR A 76 -20.14 1.75 13.44
CA THR A 76 -20.62 1.67 12.06
C THR A 76 -19.46 1.78 11.08
N SER A 77 -19.35 0.81 10.16
CA SER A 77 -18.35 0.84 9.11
C SER A 77 -18.69 1.88 8.06
N THR A 78 -17.69 2.67 7.66
CA THR A 78 -17.82 3.70 6.61
C THR A 78 -16.76 3.46 5.55
N ASN A 79 -17.16 3.50 4.28
CA ASN A 79 -16.27 3.32 3.14
C ASN A 79 -15.93 4.69 2.52
N PHE A 80 -14.65 4.90 2.23
CA PHE A 80 -14.11 6.11 1.61
C PHE A 80 -13.30 5.72 0.38
N CYS A 81 -13.48 6.45 -0.72
CA CYS A 81 -12.71 6.27 -1.94
C CYS A 81 -11.73 7.43 -2.11
N GLU A 82 -10.52 7.15 -2.58
CA GLU A 82 -9.45 8.13 -2.72
C GLU A 82 -8.78 8.01 -4.10
N ALA A 83 -8.59 9.14 -4.78
CA ALA A 83 -8.01 9.21 -6.13
C ALA A 83 -6.47 9.04 -6.15
N VAL A 84 -5.88 8.53 -5.07
CA VAL A 84 -4.45 8.27 -4.92
C VAL A 84 -4.22 6.78 -4.71
N HIS A 85 -3.01 6.31 -5.06
CA HIS A 85 -2.60 4.92 -4.86
C HIS A 85 -3.56 3.91 -5.51
N VAL A 86 -4.08 4.29 -6.67
CA VAL A 86 -5.10 3.56 -7.41
C VAL A 86 -4.52 2.23 -7.90
N PRO A 87 -5.11 1.08 -7.51
CA PRO A 87 -4.70 -0.22 -8.03
C PRO A 87 -5.37 -0.54 -9.36
N ALA A 88 -4.78 -1.47 -10.10
CA ALA A 88 -5.44 -2.08 -11.25
C ALA A 88 -6.59 -2.99 -10.79
N GLY A 89 -7.74 -2.91 -11.46
CA GLY A 89 -8.96 -3.64 -11.08
C GLY A 89 -8.79 -5.16 -11.09
N GLY A 90 -8.19 -5.72 -12.15
CA GLY A 90 -7.99 -7.17 -12.31
C GLY A 90 -7.24 -7.82 -11.15
N PRO A 91 -6.01 -7.36 -10.81
CA PRO A 91 -5.29 -7.88 -9.65
C PRO A 91 -6.04 -7.75 -8.32
N CYS A 92 -6.85 -6.71 -8.13
CA CYS A 92 -7.67 -6.58 -6.94
C CYS A 92 -8.82 -7.57 -6.90
N GLU A 93 -9.51 -7.78 -8.02
CA GLU A 93 -10.57 -8.77 -8.13
C GLU A 93 -10.03 -10.18 -7.86
N GLU A 94 -8.89 -10.54 -8.46
CA GLU A 94 -8.22 -11.82 -8.22
C GLU A 94 -7.75 -11.98 -6.77
N LEU A 95 -7.23 -10.92 -6.14
CA LEU A 95 -6.84 -10.96 -4.73
C LEU A 95 -8.05 -11.16 -3.81
N VAL A 96 -9.14 -10.43 -4.02
CA VAL A 96 -10.38 -10.58 -3.23
C VAL A 96 -11.01 -11.96 -3.44
N ASN A 97 -10.98 -12.49 -4.66
CA ASN A 97 -11.41 -13.86 -4.93
C ASN A 97 -10.52 -14.88 -4.20
N SER A 98 -9.19 -14.68 -4.19
CA SER A 98 -8.27 -15.55 -3.48
C SER A 98 -8.56 -15.62 -1.97
N THR A 99 -8.83 -14.47 -1.32
CA THR A 99 -9.17 -14.46 0.11
C THR A 99 -10.53 -15.11 0.39
N ARG A 100 -11.47 -15.01 -0.55
CA ARG A 100 -12.77 -15.70 -0.49
C ARG A 100 -12.65 -17.20 -0.64
N ASP A 101 -11.78 -17.67 -1.53
CA ASP A 101 -11.62 -19.09 -1.87
C ASP A 101 -10.74 -19.84 -0.86
N ARG A 102 -9.96 -19.12 -0.04
CA ARG A 102 -9.12 -19.69 1.04
C ARG A 102 -9.56 -19.23 2.44
N PRO A 103 -10.85 -19.34 2.81
CA PRO A 103 -11.40 -18.65 3.98
C PRO A 103 -10.82 -19.16 5.31
N SER A 104 -10.33 -20.41 5.35
CA SER A 104 -9.72 -21.03 6.53
C SER A 104 -8.21 -20.83 6.62
N SER A 105 -7.55 -20.34 5.56
CA SER A 105 -6.10 -20.14 5.54
C SER A 105 -5.70 -19.09 6.56
N LEU A 106 -4.76 -19.45 7.44
CA LEU A 106 -4.19 -18.55 8.44
C LEU A 106 -3.10 -17.70 7.81
N LEU A 107 -3.11 -16.42 8.12
CA LEU A 107 -2.02 -15.51 7.83
C LEU A 107 -0.95 -15.63 8.93
N PRO A 108 0.34 -15.48 8.57
CA PRO A 108 1.43 -15.39 9.55
C PRO A 108 1.14 -14.34 10.64
N ALA A 109 1.57 -14.62 11.87
CA ALA A 109 1.46 -13.66 12.96
C ALA A 109 2.21 -12.37 12.63
N GLY A 110 1.60 -11.22 12.95
CA GLY A 110 2.16 -9.90 12.68
C GLY A 110 1.84 -9.34 11.30
N SER A 111 1.04 -10.05 10.50
CA SER A 111 0.59 -9.57 9.21
C SER A 111 -0.13 -8.22 9.32
N THR A 112 0.14 -7.33 8.36
CA THR A 112 -0.51 -6.03 8.15
C THR A 112 -1.03 -5.86 6.73
N SER A 113 -0.59 -6.70 5.79
CA SER A 113 -1.13 -6.72 4.43
C SER A 113 -0.95 -8.04 3.71
N ILE A 114 -1.82 -8.28 2.73
CA ILE A 114 -1.69 -9.30 1.70
C ILE A 114 -1.78 -8.61 0.34
N CYS A 115 -0.81 -8.87 -0.52
CA CYS A 115 -0.70 -8.23 -1.81
C CYS A 115 -0.60 -9.26 -2.92
N ARG A 116 -1.22 -8.97 -4.06
CA ARG A 116 -1.06 -9.68 -5.32
C ARG A 116 -0.34 -8.78 -6.30
N ASP A 117 0.79 -9.25 -6.81
CA ASP A 117 1.51 -8.64 -7.92
C ASP A 117 1.36 -9.54 -9.14
N HIS A 118 0.90 -8.97 -10.25
CA HIS A 118 0.95 -9.62 -11.55
C HIS A 118 1.55 -8.65 -12.56
N ASN A 119 2.77 -8.94 -13.02
CA ASN A 119 3.52 -8.13 -13.99
C ASN A 119 3.66 -6.65 -13.58
N GLY A 120 3.93 -6.37 -12.30
CA GLY A 120 4.08 -5.02 -11.76
C GLY A 120 2.76 -4.32 -11.45
N SER A 121 1.62 -4.97 -11.72
CA SER A 121 0.31 -4.48 -11.32
C SER A 121 0.00 -4.99 -9.91
N LEU A 122 0.30 -4.15 -8.92
CA LEU A 122 0.13 -4.45 -7.51
C LEU A 122 -1.27 -4.08 -7.01
N CYS A 123 -1.91 -5.01 -6.31
CA CYS A 123 -3.04 -4.72 -5.44
C CYS A 123 -2.79 -5.30 -4.05
N CYS A 124 -3.14 -4.55 -3.01
CA CYS A 124 -2.94 -4.92 -1.62
C CYS A 124 -4.22 -4.69 -0.81
N ILE A 125 -4.59 -5.70 -0.02
CA ILE A 125 -5.47 -5.54 1.14
C ILE A 125 -4.56 -5.30 2.35
N SER A 126 -4.67 -4.13 2.98
CA SER A 126 -3.86 -3.76 4.14
C SER A 126 -4.73 -3.28 5.30
N TRP A 127 -4.20 -3.33 6.52
CA TRP A 127 -4.90 -2.84 7.71
C TRP A 127 -3.91 -2.19 8.69
N ASN A 128 -4.43 -1.35 9.59
CA ASN A 128 -3.63 -0.42 10.39
C ASN A 128 -3.05 -1.00 11.70
N ALA A 129 -3.09 -2.32 11.90
CA ALA A 129 -2.59 -2.95 13.12
C ALA A 129 -2.01 -4.35 12.82
N PRO A 130 -0.86 -4.75 13.37
CA PRO A 130 -0.37 -6.11 13.22
C PRO A 130 -1.29 -7.08 13.97
N LEU A 131 -1.72 -8.15 13.29
CA LEU A 131 -2.66 -9.13 13.85
C LEU A 131 -2.09 -10.55 13.82
N SER A 132 -2.58 -11.37 14.76
CA SER A 132 -2.29 -12.80 14.86
C SER A 132 -3.57 -13.61 14.75
N ASN A 133 -3.46 -14.88 14.33
CA ASN A 133 -4.60 -15.79 14.13
C ASN A 133 -5.64 -15.27 13.10
N LEU A 134 -5.24 -14.34 12.23
CA LEU A 134 -6.09 -13.78 11.20
C LEU A 134 -6.26 -14.79 10.07
N ARG A 135 -7.51 -15.01 9.64
CA ARG A 135 -7.82 -15.85 8.49
C ARG A 135 -8.03 -14.98 7.26
N GLN A 136 -7.64 -15.46 6.08
CA GLN A 136 -7.84 -14.73 4.83
C GLN A 136 -9.32 -14.38 4.61
N GLY A 137 -10.24 -15.28 4.93
CA GLY A 137 -11.69 -15.05 4.78
C GLY A 137 -12.22 -13.85 5.58
N SER A 138 -11.56 -13.47 6.68
CA SER A 138 -11.93 -12.28 7.47
C SER A 138 -11.71 -10.97 6.69
N LEU A 139 -10.84 -10.98 5.68
CA LEU A 139 -10.52 -9.80 4.87
C LEU A 139 -11.58 -9.53 3.79
N THR A 140 -12.29 -10.57 3.34
CA THR A 140 -13.07 -10.54 2.08
C THR A 140 -14.18 -9.50 2.09
N ASN A 141 -14.93 -9.32 3.19
CA ASN A 141 -16.13 -8.48 3.18
C ASN A 141 -15.79 -7.00 2.91
N ALA A 142 -14.89 -6.41 3.69
CA ALA A 142 -14.48 -5.02 3.53
C ALA A 142 -13.71 -4.79 2.23
N ALA A 143 -12.87 -5.76 1.81
CA ALA A 143 -12.15 -5.68 0.55
C ALA A 143 -13.11 -5.71 -0.64
N GLN A 144 -14.13 -6.58 -0.64
CA GLN A 144 -15.15 -6.64 -1.69
C GLN A 144 -15.97 -5.35 -1.79
N ILE A 145 -16.35 -4.77 -0.64
CA ILE A 145 -17.05 -3.47 -0.62
C ILE A 145 -16.19 -2.40 -1.29
N THR A 146 -14.90 -2.34 -0.94
CA THR A 146 -13.98 -1.34 -1.49
C THR A 146 -13.69 -1.57 -2.96
N LEU A 147 -13.51 -2.83 -3.38
CA LEU A 147 -13.34 -3.21 -4.78
C LEU A 147 -14.51 -2.69 -5.61
N ASN A 148 -15.74 -2.99 -5.19
CA ASN A 148 -16.94 -2.63 -5.94
C ASN A 148 -17.16 -1.11 -5.94
N ARG A 149 -17.08 -0.45 -4.78
CA ARG A 149 -17.44 0.97 -4.67
C ARG A 149 -16.36 1.91 -5.19
N CYS A 150 -15.09 1.58 -5.00
CA CYS A 150 -13.98 2.48 -5.28
C CYS A 150 -13.18 2.05 -6.51
N VAL A 151 -12.67 0.82 -6.54
CA VAL A 151 -11.74 0.39 -7.59
C VAL A 151 -12.45 0.24 -8.93
N LEU A 152 -13.51 -0.57 -8.99
CA LEU A 152 -14.21 -0.87 -10.25
C LEU A 152 -15.12 0.27 -10.71
N ASN A 153 -15.78 0.98 -9.77
CA ASN A 153 -16.76 2.01 -10.10
C ASN A 153 -16.17 3.43 -10.23
N GLN A 154 -15.08 3.73 -9.53
CA GLN A 154 -14.53 5.11 -9.44
C GLN A 154 -13.06 5.20 -9.83
N ALA A 155 -12.44 4.10 -10.29
CA ALA A 155 -11.01 4.06 -10.59
C ALA A 155 -10.16 4.67 -9.46
N SER A 156 -10.50 4.32 -8.22
CA SER A 156 -9.94 4.89 -6.99
C SER A 156 -9.47 3.78 -6.04
N SER A 157 -8.52 4.07 -5.16
CA SER A 157 -8.30 3.23 -3.98
C SER A 157 -9.42 3.47 -2.95
N GLY A 158 -9.42 2.72 -1.85
CA GLY A 158 -10.32 3.06 -0.76
C GLY A 158 -10.00 2.39 0.55
N ARG A 159 -10.73 2.82 1.58
CA ARG A 159 -10.65 2.29 2.94
C ARG A 159 -12.03 2.11 3.56
N VAL A 160 -12.13 1.15 4.47
CA VAL A 160 -13.30 0.90 5.32
C VAL A 160 -12.87 1.02 6.77
N THR A 161 -13.57 1.84 7.54
CA THR A 161 -13.34 1.99 8.99
C THR A 161 -14.14 0.98 9.80
N ASN A 162 -13.74 0.77 11.06
CA ASN A 162 -14.44 -0.07 12.02
C ASN A 162 -14.66 -1.52 11.53
N VAL A 163 -13.69 -2.07 10.79
CA VAL A 163 -13.72 -3.47 10.34
C VAL A 163 -13.30 -4.34 11.52
N GLU A 164 -14.13 -5.31 11.90
CA GLU A 164 -13.79 -6.30 12.91
C GLU A 164 -12.88 -7.37 12.30
N LEU A 165 -11.65 -7.47 12.79
CA LEU A 165 -10.71 -8.54 12.46
C LEU A 165 -10.19 -9.19 13.74
N GLN A 166 -10.64 -10.42 14.02
CA GLN A 166 -10.19 -11.22 15.18
C GLN A 166 -10.36 -10.52 16.53
N GLY A 167 -11.47 -9.78 16.69
CA GLY A 167 -11.82 -9.02 17.88
C GLY A 167 -11.18 -7.64 17.97
N ASN A 168 -10.52 -7.16 16.90
CA ASN A 168 -9.95 -5.83 16.81
C ASN A 168 -10.71 -4.98 15.81
N CYS A 169 -10.96 -3.72 16.13
CA CYS A 169 -11.55 -2.77 15.20
C CYS A 169 -10.43 -2.05 14.44
N VAL A 170 -10.32 -2.32 13.15
CA VAL A 170 -9.26 -1.80 12.29
C VAL A 170 -9.82 -0.95 11.15
N VAL A 171 -8.93 -0.21 10.51
CA VAL A 171 -9.17 0.30 9.16
C VAL A 171 -8.62 -0.74 8.18
N GLN A 172 -9.37 -1.08 7.15
CA GLN A 172 -8.92 -1.95 6.05
C GLN A 172 -8.93 -1.17 4.73
N CYS A 173 -7.85 -1.29 3.96
CA CYS A 173 -7.62 -0.54 2.73
C CYS A 173 -7.40 -1.48 1.55
N LEU A 174 -7.86 -1.05 0.37
CA LEU A 174 -7.58 -1.69 -0.92
C LEU A 174 -6.90 -0.66 -1.84
N SER A 175 -5.63 -0.88 -2.15
CA SER A 175 -4.80 0.09 -2.90
C SER A 175 -3.62 -0.59 -3.61
N ASN A 176 -2.83 0.16 -4.37
CA ASN A 176 -1.54 -0.33 -4.90
C ASN A 176 -0.38 -0.20 -3.90
N ARG A 177 -0.67 -0.03 -2.61
CA ARG A 177 0.33 0.07 -1.53
C ARG A 177 0.10 -1.00 -0.48
N ARG A 178 1.17 -1.73 -0.15
CA ARG A 178 1.24 -2.65 1.00
C ARG A 178 0.97 -1.97 2.34
N THR A 179 1.20 -0.67 2.45
CA THR A 179 0.94 0.13 3.66
C THR A 179 -0.18 1.14 3.44
N GLY A 180 -1.20 0.79 2.66
CA GLY A 180 -2.30 1.70 2.33
C GLY A 180 -3.10 2.21 3.53
N CYS A 181 -3.03 1.49 4.65
CA CYS A 181 -3.71 1.80 5.90
C CYS A 181 -2.78 2.27 7.05
N ALA A 182 -1.48 2.37 6.80
CA ALA A 182 -0.50 2.79 7.80
C ALA A 182 -0.36 4.32 7.85
#